data_AF-A0A3P1VWV4-F1
#
_entry.id   AF-A0A3P1VWV4-F1
#
_cell.length_a   1.000
_cell.length_b   1.000
_cell.length_c   1.000
_cell.angle_alpha   90.00
_cell.angle_beta   90.00
_cell.angle_gamma   90.00
#
_symmetry.space_group_name_H-M   'P 1'
#
loop_
_entity.id
_entity.type
_entity.pdbx_description
1 polymer ?
#
loop_
_entity_poly.entity_id
_entity_poly.type
_entity_poly.pdbx_seq_one_letter_code
_entity_poly.pdbx_strand_id
1 'polypeptide(L)'
;PSRGRPDVLPTGRNFYTVDTRAIPTRTAWALGEKAAQRLIERHLQEHGDYPRAVGLSVWGTATMRTGGDDIAQALALIGVRPKWAPGSQRVVDFEVIPRVGLHRPRVDVTLRISGLFRDAFPATVQLFDAAVQAVAAQDGEDEADNPIRARILQDSAALQASGLGAQQARQQAGWRIFGAAPGHYGSGLDTLLQHNQWDSDADLAHAWLARGQHAYGQHDHGSDASQMLPRRLAQLDVVLQNQDSREHDLLDSGDYWQFQGGMAAAVRHLSGRQPALYHGDHGNPAQPRVRALREEIARIVRARVTNPKWIEGAMRHGYKGAFEMAATVDYLFGFDATCRVVGDHQYALVADAYAFNDATRAFLQAHNPQALADILARLREAIARGLWQQPGDYAAQLHELALAHDERMEGGGR
;
A
#
# COMPACT_ATOMS: atom_id res chain seq x y z
N PRO A 1 -6.76 -18.54 -7.87
CA PRO A 1 -7.19 -19.94 -7.55
C PRO A 1 -6.79 -20.34 -6.12
N SER A 2 -5.64 -19.88 -5.63
CA SER A 2 -5.11 -20.12 -4.28
C SER A 2 -6.08 -19.75 -3.14
N ARG A 3 -7.02 -18.85 -3.40
CA ARG A 3 -7.99 -18.31 -2.45
C ARG A 3 -9.32 -19.09 -2.38
N GLY A 4 -9.29 -20.40 -2.64
CA GLY A 4 -10.50 -21.24 -2.57
C GLY A 4 -11.53 -20.94 -3.67
N ARG A 5 -11.08 -20.44 -4.82
CA ARG A 5 -11.91 -20.08 -5.97
C ARG A 5 -11.55 -20.97 -7.17
N PRO A 6 -11.97 -22.25 -7.19
CA PRO A 6 -11.68 -23.16 -8.31
C PRO A 6 -12.45 -22.78 -9.58
N ASP A 7 -13.53 -22.01 -9.45
CA ASP A 7 -14.35 -21.48 -10.56
C ASP A 7 -13.59 -20.58 -11.54
N VAL A 8 -12.43 -20.04 -11.13
CA VAL A 8 -11.54 -19.27 -12.01
C VAL A 8 -10.76 -20.16 -12.98
N LEU A 9 -10.81 -21.48 -12.81
CA LEU A 9 -10.26 -22.47 -13.74
C LEU A 9 -11.35 -23.06 -14.64
N PRO A 10 -11.01 -23.55 -15.85
CA PRO A 10 -9.70 -23.48 -16.50
C PRO A 10 -9.33 -22.07 -16.98
N THR A 11 -8.07 -21.86 -17.32
CA THR A 11 -7.58 -20.64 -17.99
C THR A 11 -7.96 -20.64 -19.48
N GLY A 12 -7.56 -19.62 -20.24
CA GLY A 12 -7.88 -19.51 -21.68
C GLY A 12 -9.32 -19.03 -21.97
N ARG A 13 -10.00 -18.45 -20.98
CA ARG A 13 -11.34 -17.86 -21.10
C ARG A 13 -11.26 -16.35 -21.16
N ASN A 14 -12.23 -15.72 -21.82
CA ASN A 14 -12.49 -14.28 -21.65
C ASN A 14 -13.10 -14.06 -20.26
N PHE A 15 -12.26 -13.76 -19.28
CA PHE A 15 -12.71 -13.63 -17.89
C PHE A 15 -13.58 -12.38 -17.70
N TYR A 16 -14.50 -12.46 -16.75
CA TYR A 16 -15.23 -11.32 -16.22
C TYR A 16 -14.95 -11.21 -14.72
N THR A 17 -15.39 -10.11 -14.11
CA THR A 17 -15.06 -9.80 -12.72
C THR A 17 -16.25 -10.07 -11.79
N VAL A 18 -16.89 -9.03 -11.26
CA VAL A 18 -17.92 -9.12 -10.22
C VAL A 18 -19.05 -8.12 -10.48
N ASP A 19 -20.25 -8.38 -9.96
CA ASP A 19 -21.29 -7.35 -9.88
C ASP A 19 -20.83 -6.29 -8.87
N THR A 20 -20.48 -5.11 -9.38
CA THR A 20 -19.91 -4.01 -8.59
C THR A 20 -20.90 -3.47 -7.54
N ARG A 21 -22.21 -3.75 -7.70
CA ARG A 21 -23.26 -3.38 -6.74
C ARG A 21 -23.33 -4.32 -5.55
N ALA A 22 -22.63 -5.46 -5.58
CA ALA A 22 -22.58 -6.42 -4.48
C ALA A 22 -21.33 -6.26 -3.60
N ILE A 23 -20.64 -5.12 -3.70
CA ILE A 23 -19.38 -4.84 -2.99
C ILE A 23 -19.63 -3.87 -1.82
N PRO A 24 -19.16 -4.19 -0.60
CA PRO A 24 -18.52 -5.45 -0.22
C PRO A 24 -19.52 -6.60 -0.13
N THR A 25 -19.07 -7.83 -0.44
CA THR A 25 -19.89 -9.04 -0.24
C THR A 25 -20.02 -9.37 1.25
N ARG A 26 -21.00 -10.22 1.64
CA ARG A 26 -21.14 -10.69 3.03
C ARG A 26 -19.88 -11.40 3.55
N THR A 27 -19.22 -12.19 2.69
CA THR A 27 -17.97 -12.87 3.04
C THR A 27 -16.83 -11.88 3.24
N ALA A 28 -16.73 -10.88 2.35
CA ALA A 28 -15.76 -9.80 2.48
C ALA A 28 -16.01 -8.97 3.75
N TRP A 29 -17.27 -8.74 4.13
CA TRP A 29 -17.62 -8.10 5.41
C TRP A 29 -17.08 -8.89 6.60
N ALA A 30 -17.36 -10.20 6.67
CA ALA A 30 -16.90 -11.04 7.77
C ALA A 30 -15.37 -11.09 7.88
N LEU A 31 -14.65 -11.02 6.75
CA LEU A 31 -13.19 -10.94 6.72
C LEU A 31 -12.70 -9.55 7.12
N GLY A 32 -13.26 -8.49 6.56
CA GLY A 32 -12.91 -7.10 6.84
C GLY A 32 -13.11 -6.73 8.31
N GLU A 33 -14.17 -7.23 8.95
CA GLU A 33 -14.40 -7.07 10.40
C GLU A 33 -13.28 -7.72 11.22
N LYS A 34 -12.89 -8.95 10.88
CA LYS A 34 -11.76 -9.64 11.52
C LYS A 34 -10.44 -8.91 11.27
N ALA A 35 -10.21 -8.44 10.04
CA ALA A 35 -8.99 -7.72 9.69
C ALA A 35 -8.88 -6.37 10.42
N ALA A 36 -10.00 -5.64 10.57
CA ALA A 36 -10.06 -4.42 11.37
C ALA A 36 -9.73 -4.71 12.84
N GLN A 37 -10.31 -5.76 13.40
CA GLN A 37 -10.00 -6.18 14.77
C GLN A 37 -8.52 -6.54 14.95
N ARG A 38 -7.91 -7.28 14.01
CA ARG A 38 -6.47 -7.60 14.06
C ARG A 38 -5.59 -6.37 13.95
N LEU A 39 -5.97 -5.39 13.15
CA LEU A 39 -5.25 -4.11 13.06
C LEU A 39 -5.25 -3.38 14.40
N ILE A 40 -6.43 -3.28 15.03
CA ILE A 40 -6.60 -2.62 16.33
C ILE A 40 -5.82 -3.35 17.42
N GLU A 41 -5.95 -4.67 17.51
CA GLU A 41 -5.19 -5.50 18.46
C GLU A 41 -3.69 -5.31 18.29
N ARG A 42 -3.20 -5.34 17.04
CA ARG A 42 -1.77 -5.16 16.75
C ARG A 42 -1.29 -3.77 17.19
N HIS A 43 -2.07 -2.74 16.88
CA HIS A 43 -1.68 -1.37 17.24
C HIS A 43 -1.67 -1.16 18.75
N LEU A 44 -2.69 -1.65 19.47
CA LEU A 44 -2.76 -1.61 20.94
C LEU A 44 -1.58 -2.33 21.59
N GLN A 45 -1.19 -3.50 21.07
CA GLN A 45 -0.05 -4.26 21.58
C GLN A 45 1.28 -3.50 21.47
N GLU A 46 1.44 -2.72 20.40
CA GLU A 46 2.69 -1.99 20.14
C GLU A 46 2.72 -0.58 20.76
N HIS A 47 1.57 0.10 20.84
CA HIS A 47 1.50 1.53 21.18
C HIS A 47 0.70 1.83 22.46
N GLY A 48 -0.05 0.85 23.00
CA GLY A 48 -0.82 1.00 24.22
C GLY A 48 -2.13 1.80 24.11
N ASP A 49 -2.45 2.32 22.92
CA ASP A 49 -3.71 3.05 22.65
C ASP A 49 -4.28 2.66 21.28
N TYR A 50 -5.53 3.03 21.00
CA TYR A 50 -6.20 2.80 19.73
C TYR A 50 -5.63 3.73 18.64
N PRO A 51 -5.52 3.27 17.37
CA PRO A 51 -5.19 4.18 16.28
C PRO A 51 -6.35 5.15 16.07
N ARG A 52 -6.08 6.46 16.11
CA ARG A 52 -7.12 7.47 15.83
C ARG A 52 -7.32 7.64 14.33
N ALA A 53 -6.28 7.42 13.54
CA ALA A 53 -6.32 7.60 12.10
C ALA A 53 -5.50 6.57 11.31
N VAL A 54 -6.13 6.01 10.28
CA VAL A 54 -5.53 5.01 9.39
C VAL A 54 -5.60 5.49 7.95
N GLY A 55 -4.45 5.50 7.27
CA GLY A 55 -4.38 5.55 5.81
C GLY A 55 -4.45 4.14 5.24
N LEU A 56 -5.36 3.89 4.32
CA LEU A 56 -5.53 2.59 3.67
C LEU A 56 -5.54 2.77 2.16
N SER A 57 -4.64 2.09 1.44
CA SER A 57 -4.77 2.05 -0.03
C SER A 57 -5.73 0.96 -0.47
N VAL A 58 -6.55 1.26 -1.48
CA VAL A 58 -7.59 0.36 -1.98
C VAL A 58 -7.43 0.20 -3.49
N TRP A 59 -7.30 -1.05 -3.94
CA TRP A 59 -7.06 -1.38 -5.34
C TRP A 59 -8.26 -2.06 -5.99
N GLY A 60 -8.54 -1.70 -7.25
CA GLY A 60 -9.63 -2.30 -8.02
C GLY A 60 -9.44 -3.81 -8.23
N THR A 61 -8.22 -4.25 -8.55
CA THR A 61 -7.88 -5.67 -8.75
C THR A 61 -8.08 -6.51 -7.48
N ALA A 62 -7.62 -6.01 -6.33
CA ALA A 62 -7.85 -6.64 -5.03
C ALA A 62 -9.35 -6.72 -4.70
N THR A 63 -10.10 -5.64 -4.97
CA THR A 63 -11.55 -5.60 -4.78
C THR A 63 -12.28 -6.66 -5.61
N MET A 64 -11.89 -6.85 -6.88
CA MET A 64 -12.45 -7.88 -7.77
C MET A 64 -12.15 -9.31 -7.29
N ARG A 65 -10.94 -9.56 -6.76
CA ARG A 65 -10.53 -10.88 -6.27
C ARG A 65 -11.18 -11.25 -4.94
N THR A 66 -11.43 -10.26 -4.09
CA THR A 66 -11.91 -10.46 -2.72
C THR A 66 -13.41 -10.29 -2.54
N GLY A 67 -14.06 -9.54 -3.44
CA GLY A 67 -15.41 -9.05 -3.19
C GLY A 67 -15.45 -7.86 -2.22
N GLY A 68 -14.33 -7.15 -2.02
CA GLY A 68 -14.27 -5.88 -1.28
C GLY A 68 -13.74 -5.95 0.14
N ASP A 69 -12.72 -6.77 0.43
CA ASP A 69 -12.16 -6.91 1.77
C ASP A 69 -11.64 -5.57 2.34
N ASP A 70 -10.96 -4.76 1.53
CA ASP A 70 -10.37 -3.48 1.97
C ASP A 70 -11.45 -2.48 2.38
N ILE A 71 -12.52 -2.36 1.58
CA ILE A 71 -13.64 -1.47 1.90
C ILE A 71 -14.43 -2.00 3.10
N ALA A 72 -14.61 -3.32 3.20
CA ALA A 72 -15.22 -3.91 4.39
C ALA A 72 -14.40 -3.60 5.65
N GLN A 73 -13.08 -3.68 5.59
CA GLN A 73 -12.20 -3.32 6.69
C GLN A 73 -12.32 -1.84 7.05
N ALA A 74 -12.34 -0.96 6.05
CA ALA A 74 -12.52 0.48 6.26
C ALA A 74 -13.88 0.81 6.92
N LEU A 75 -14.97 0.20 6.45
CA LEU A 75 -16.31 0.34 7.04
C LEU A 75 -16.35 -0.17 8.48
N ALA A 76 -15.73 -1.32 8.75
CA ALA A 76 -15.63 -1.85 10.10
C ALA A 76 -14.86 -0.90 11.02
N LEU A 77 -13.74 -0.33 10.59
CA LEU A 77 -12.93 0.62 11.36
C LEU A 77 -13.72 1.89 11.75
N ILE A 78 -14.49 2.48 10.84
CA ILE A 78 -15.35 3.64 11.13
C ILE A 78 -16.62 3.28 11.93
N GLY A 79 -16.90 1.98 12.11
CA GLY A 79 -18.04 1.46 12.85
C GLY A 79 -19.35 1.51 12.05
N VAL A 80 -19.30 1.07 10.79
CA VAL A 80 -20.45 1.00 9.88
C VAL A 80 -20.56 -0.41 9.29
N ARG A 81 -21.77 -0.97 9.28
CA ARG A 81 -22.05 -2.28 8.67
C ARG A 81 -22.88 -2.11 7.38
N PRO A 82 -22.46 -2.71 6.25
CA PRO A 82 -23.27 -2.72 5.04
C PRO A 82 -24.58 -3.51 5.21
N LYS A 83 -25.61 -3.15 4.44
CA LYS A 83 -26.87 -3.88 4.33
C LYS A 83 -27.05 -4.40 2.91
N TRP A 84 -27.47 -5.66 2.81
CA TRP A 84 -27.67 -6.34 1.53
C TRP A 84 -29.14 -6.65 1.30
N ALA A 85 -29.61 -6.41 0.07
CA ALA A 85 -30.93 -6.81 -0.35
C ALA A 85 -31.08 -8.35 -0.31
N PRO A 86 -32.21 -8.86 0.24
CA PRO A 86 -32.56 -10.27 0.11
C PRO A 86 -32.58 -10.71 -1.36
N GLY A 87 -32.14 -11.94 -1.64
CA GLY A 87 -32.06 -12.49 -2.99
C GLY A 87 -30.86 -12.00 -3.80
N SER A 88 -30.81 -10.72 -4.16
CA SER A 88 -29.78 -10.19 -5.07
C SER A 88 -28.38 -10.05 -4.46
N GLN A 89 -28.28 -10.01 -3.12
CA GLN A 89 -27.04 -9.75 -2.39
C GLN A 89 -26.36 -8.43 -2.76
N ARG A 90 -27.07 -7.52 -3.42
CA ARG A 90 -26.57 -6.16 -3.68
C ARG A 90 -26.55 -5.37 -2.39
N VAL A 91 -25.51 -4.55 -2.20
CA VAL A 91 -25.47 -3.57 -1.13
C VAL A 91 -26.49 -2.48 -1.46
N VAL A 92 -27.42 -2.23 -0.54
CA VAL A 92 -28.52 -1.28 -0.74
C VAL A 92 -28.48 -0.12 0.24
N ASP A 93 -27.82 -0.30 1.38
CA ASP A 93 -27.76 0.68 2.46
C ASP A 93 -26.63 0.28 3.44
N PHE A 94 -26.49 1.00 4.54
CA PHE A 94 -25.63 0.65 5.67
C PHE A 94 -26.33 0.97 7.01
N GLU A 95 -25.73 0.54 8.11
CA GLU A 95 -26.08 0.98 9.47
C GLU A 95 -24.84 1.50 10.18
N VAL A 96 -24.98 2.65 10.83
CA VAL A 96 -23.97 3.14 11.77
C VAL A 96 -24.12 2.36 13.06
N ILE A 97 -23.08 1.64 13.46
CA ILE A 97 -23.08 0.87 14.71
C ILE A 97 -23.01 1.88 15.87
N PRO A 98 -23.93 1.83 16.85
CA PRO A 98 -23.89 2.70 18.03
C PRO A 98 -22.59 2.51 18.83
N ARG A 99 -22.10 3.57 19.49
CA ARG A 99 -20.83 3.51 20.24
C ARG A 99 -20.76 2.36 21.24
N VAL A 100 -21.84 2.15 21.99
CA VAL A 100 -21.95 1.07 22.98
C VAL A 100 -21.73 -0.32 22.36
N GLY A 101 -22.16 -0.53 21.11
CA GLY A 101 -21.97 -1.80 20.40
C GLY A 101 -20.62 -1.97 19.70
N LEU A 102 -19.82 -0.90 19.60
CA LEU A 102 -18.52 -0.94 18.94
C LEU A 102 -17.39 -1.39 19.89
N HIS A 103 -17.54 -1.15 21.20
CA HIS A 103 -16.57 -1.49 22.25
C HIS A 103 -15.15 -0.91 22.05
N ARG A 104 -15.05 0.18 21.27
CA ARG A 104 -13.84 0.98 21.02
C ARG A 104 -14.23 2.31 20.37
N PRO A 105 -13.31 3.28 20.29
CA PRO A 105 -13.45 4.45 19.44
C PRO A 105 -13.66 4.09 17.96
N ARG A 106 -14.29 5.01 17.22
CA ARG A 106 -14.23 4.99 15.75
C ARG A 106 -12.81 5.35 15.32
N VAL A 107 -12.36 4.77 14.21
CA VAL A 107 -11.05 5.10 13.63
C VAL A 107 -11.28 5.93 12.39
N ASP A 108 -10.62 7.09 12.26
CA ASP A 108 -10.73 7.94 11.08
C ASP A 108 -9.93 7.35 9.91
N VAL A 109 -10.61 6.92 8.85
CA VAL A 109 -9.98 6.20 7.73
C VAL A 109 -9.87 7.11 6.51
N THR A 110 -8.63 7.31 6.04
CA THR A 110 -8.34 7.98 4.77
C THR A 110 -8.00 6.94 3.70
N LEU A 111 -8.79 6.87 2.64
CA LEU A 111 -8.59 5.95 1.52
C LEU A 111 -7.73 6.59 0.43
N ARG A 112 -6.68 5.87 0.01
CA ARG A 112 -5.97 6.13 -1.24
C ARG A 112 -6.42 5.12 -2.30
N ILE A 113 -7.31 5.52 -3.19
CA ILE A 113 -7.87 4.63 -4.22
C ILE A 113 -7.00 4.61 -5.48
N SER A 114 -6.82 3.45 -6.10
CA SER A 114 -6.22 3.37 -7.44
C SER A 114 -7.17 3.91 -8.51
N GLY A 115 -6.63 4.36 -9.65
CA GLY A 115 -7.47 4.83 -10.77
C GLY A 115 -8.45 3.75 -11.26
N LEU A 116 -8.01 2.49 -11.32
CA LEU A 116 -8.91 1.37 -11.64
C LEU A 116 -10.02 1.20 -10.60
N PHE A 117 -9.77 1.44 -9.32
CA PHE A 117 -10.82 1.38 -8.29
C PHE A 117 -11.86 2.48 -8.51
N ARG A 118 -11.42 3.72 -8.76
CA ARG A 118 -12.29 4.86 -9.11
C ARG A 118 -13.21 4.51 -10.27
N ASP A 119 -12.65 3.93 -11.34
CA ASP A 119 -13.39 3.69 -12.58
C ASP A 119 -14.34 2.50 -12.48
N ALA A 120 -13.94 1.43 -11.79
CA ALA A 120 -14.74 0.21 -11.68
C ALA A 120 -15.76 0.22 -10.52
N PHE A 121 -15.52 0.99 -9.45
CA PHE A 121 -16.32 0.94 -8.22
C PHE A 121 -16.85 2.32 -7.74
N PRO A 122 -17.45 3.16 -8.61
CA PRO A 122 -17.95 4.48 -8.21
C PRO A 122 -19.05 4.40 -7.14
N ALA A 123 -19.92 3.39 -7.20
CA ALA A 123 -20.96 3.18 -6.18
C ALA A 123 -20.36 2.87 -4.80
N THR A 124 -19.23 2.15 -4.76
CA THR A 124 -18.52 1.84 -3.51
C THR A 124 -17.84 3.08 -2.93
N VAL A 125 -17.31 3.96 -3.78
CA VAL A 125 -16.80 5.29 -3.37
C VAL A 125 -17.93 6.11 -2.72
N GLN A 126 -19.09 6.19 -3.38
CA GLN A 126 -20.25 6.92 -2.86
C GLN A 126 -20.75 6.33 -1.52
N LEU A 127 -20.81 5.00 -1.42
CA LEU A 127 -21.17 4.29 -0.19
C LEU A 127 -20.25 4.66 0.97
N PHE A 128 -18.93 4.63 0.75
CA PHE A 128 -17.98 4.92 1.80
C PHE A 128 -18.03 6.39 2.24
N ASP A 129 -18.16 7.33 1.30
CA ASP A 129 -18.34 8.75 1.64
C ASP A 129 -19.65 8.96 2.44
N ALA A 130 -20.77 8.37 2.00
CA ALA A 130 -22.03 8.44 2.73
C ALA A 130 -21.91 7.90 4.16
N ALA A 131 -21.20 6.79 4.34
CA ALA A 131 -20.92 6.21 5.65
C ALA A 131 -20.09 7.16 6.54
N VAL A 132 -19.05 7.80 5.99
CA VAL A 132 -18.26 8.83 6.71
C VAL A 132 -19.15 10.00 7.12
N GLN A 133 -19.99 10.52 6.23
CA GLN A 133 -20.88 11.63 6.57
C GLN A 133 -21.90 11.26 7.66
N ALA A 134 -22.47 10.06 7.62
CA ALA A 134 -23.41 9.58 8.63
C ALA A 134 -22.75 9.35 10.00
N VAL A 135 -21.50 8.88 10.01
CA VAL A 135 -20.69 8.76 11.23
C VAL A 135 -20.34 10.13 11.81
N ALA A 136 -20.00 11.09 10.97
CA ALA A 136 -19.71 12.47 11.37
C ALA A 136 -20.94 13.19 11.95
N ALA A 137 -22.14 12.77 11.55
CA ALA A 137 -23.41 13.33 12.03
C ALA A 137 -23.92 12.71 13.34
N GLN A 138 -23.19 11.75 13.94
CA GLN A 138 -23.59 11.18 15.23
C GLN A 138 -23.46 12.24 16.35
N ASP A 139 -24.56 12.52 17.04
CA ASP A 139 -24.57 13.43 18.18
C ASP A 139 -24.16 12.70 19.47
N GLY A 140 -23.60 13.46 20.43
CA GLY A 140 -23.20 12.92 21.73
C GLY A 140 -21.93 12.08 21.75
N GLU A 141 -21.25 11.90 20.61
CA GLU A 141 -19.92 11.29 20.55
C GLU A 141 -18.83 12.39 20.56
N ASP A 142 -17.92 12.34 21.54
CA ASP A 142 -16.81 13.30 21.67
C ASP A 142 -15.61 12.93 20.77
N GLU A 143 -14.50 13.67 20.89
CA GLU A 143 -13.29 13.40 20.09
C GLU A 143 -12.62 12.05 20.42
N ALA A 144 -12.69 11.61 21.69
CA ALA A 144 -12.11 10.33 22.09
C ALA A 144 -12.89 9.15 21.50
N ASP A 145 -14.21 9.28 21.39
CA ASP A 145 -15.09 8.27 20.81
C ASP A 145 -15.20 8.35 19.29
N ASN A 146 -15.19 9.56 18.72
CA ASN A 146 -15.43 9.82 17.30
C ASN A 146 -14.48 10.89 16.74
N PRO A 147 -13.21 10.52 16.47
CA PRO A 147 -12.24 11.42 15.87
C PRO A 147 -12.66 11.92 14.48
N ILE A 148 -13.49 11.16 13.74
CA ILE A 148 -14.00 11.55 12.42
C ILE A 148 -14.82 12.84 12.53
N ARG A 149 -15.80 12.84 13.45
CA ARG A 149 -16.67 13.99 13.72
C ARG A 149 -15.85 15.19 14.18
N ALA A 150 -15.01 15.00 15.19
CA ALA A 150 -14.21 16.09 15.77
C ALA A 150 -13.34 16.78 14.70
N ARG A 151 -12.64 16.00 13.88
CA ARG A 151 -11.78 16.52 12.81
C ARG A 151 -12.56 17.24 11.72
N ILE A 152 -13.72 16.71 11.33
CA ILE A 152 -14.57 17.38 10.33
C ILE A 152 -15.02 18.74 10.84
N LEU A 153 -15.43 18.86 12.11
CA LEU A 153 -15.80 20.15 12.68
C LEU A 153 -14.63 21.13 12.76
N GLN A 154 -13.48 20.66 13.24
CA GLN A 154 -12.26 21.47 13.35
C GLN A 154 -11.81 21.99 11.97
N ASP A 155 -11.71 21.11 10.98
CA ASP A 155 -11.33 21.47 9.62
C ASP A 155 -12.35 22.41 8.96
N SER A 156 -13.65 22.17 9.19
CA SER A 156 -14.71 23.05 8.67
C SER A 156 -14.57 24.46 9.23
N ALA A 157 -14.34 24.60 10.54
CA ALA A 157 -14.13 25.89 11.18
C ALA A 157 -12.86 26.59 10.66
N ALA A 158 -11.76 25.84 10.49
CA ALA A 158 -10.52 26.38 9.95
C ALA A 158 -10.68 26.86 8.50
N LEU A 159 -11.39 26.12 7.66
CA LEU A 159 -11.68 26.51 6.27
C LEU A 159 -12.62 27.71 6.17
N GLN A 160 -13.62 27.81 7.06
CA GLN A 160 -14.48 28.99 7.16
C GLN A 160 -13.69 30.22 7.59
N ALA A 161 -12.78 30.08 8.56
CA ALA A 161 -11.90 31.15 8.98
C ALA A 161 -10.96 31.64 7.86
N SER A 162 -10.61 30.77 6.90
CA SER A 162 -9.87 31.16 5.69
C SER A 162 -10.75 31.77 4.58
N GLY A 163 -12.04 32.01 4.84
CA GLY A 163 -12.96 32.67 3.91
C GLY A 163 -13.81 31.74 3.04
N LEU A 164 -13.74 30.42 3.25
CA LEU A 164 -14.55 29.47 2.48
C LEU A 164 -15.99 29.43 3.00
N GLY A 165 -16.98 29.34 2.10
CA GLY A 165 -18.38 29.27 2.50
C GLY A 165 -18.68 28.04 3.37
N ALA A 166 -19.60 28.17 4.33
CA ALA A 166 -19.83 27.13 5.34
C ALA A 166 -20.14 25.73 4.76
N GLN A 167 -20.93 25.68 3.69
CA GLN A 167 -21.27 24.44 2.99
C GLN A 167 -20.03 23.81 2.31
N GLN A 168 -19.25 24.62 1.60
CA GLN A 168 -18.02 24.17 0.93
C GLN A 168 -16.98 23.70 1.96
N ALA A 169 -16.79 24.45 3.04
CA ALA A 169 -15.90 24.08 4.13
C ALA A 169 -16.29 22.73 4.75
N ARG A 170 -17.58 22.50 5.01
CA ARG A 170 -18.07 21.22 5.55
C ARG A 170 -17.89 20.06 4.57
N GLN A 171 -18.09 20.31 3.28
CA GLN A 171 -17.85 19.32 2.23
C GLN A 171 -16.37 18.93 2.18
N GLN A 172 -15.47 19.91 2.05
CA GLN A 172 -14.02 19.67 1.95
C GLN A 172 -13.45 19.00 3.20
N ALA A 173 -13.87 19.43 4.39
CA ALA A 173 -13.49 18.81 5.65
C ALA A 173 -13.92 17.33 5.76
N GLY A 174 -15.03 16.98 5.08
CA GLY A 174 -15.60 15.63 5.03
C GLY A 174 -14.86 14.65 4.13
N TRP A 175 -13.94 15.10 3.27
CA TRP A 175 -13.26 14.23 2.32
C TRP A 175 -12.36 13.19 3.00
N ARG A 176 -12.55 11.93 2.60
CA ARG A 176 -11.75 10.77 3.06
C ARG A 176 -11.32 9.83 1.95
N ILE A 177 -11.61 10.14 0.70
CA ILE A 177 -11.28 9.28 -0.45
C ILE A 177 -10.47 10.10 -1.44
N PHE A 178 -9.23 9.68 -1.68
CA PHE A 178 -8.27 10.40 -2.50
C PHE A 178 -7.70 9.53 -3.61
N GLY A 179 -7.67 10.08 -4.82
CA GLY A 179 -7.40 9.37 -6.06
C GLY A 179 -6.43 10.12 -6.97
N ALA A 180 -6.00 9.47 -8.04
CA ALA A 180 -5.45 10.19 -9.18
C ALA A 180 -6.55 10.97 -9.91
N ALA A 181 -6.19 12.09 -10.54
CA ALA A 181 -7.10 12.89 -11.36
C ALA A 181 -7.88 12.01 -12.36
N PRO A 182 -9.11 12.38 -12.74
CA PRO A 182 -9.85 11.68 -13.79
C PRO A 182 -9.00 11.43 -15.03
N GLY A 183 -9.07 10.22 -15.59
CA GLY A 183 -8.27 9.80 -16.74
C GLY A 183 -6.79 9.46 -16.45
N HIS A 184 -6.32 9.66 -15.22
CA HIS A 184 -4.94 9.37 -14.80
C HIS A 184 -4.87 8.18 -13.84
N TYR A 185 -3.69 7.54 -13.80
CA TYR A 185 -3.38 6.33 -13.04
C TYR A 185 -1.97 6.43 -12.42
N GLY A 186 -1.64 5.45 -11.56
CA GLY A 186 -0.32 5.36 -10.92
C GLY A 186 -0.15 6.23 -9.67
N SER A 187 1.05 6.17 -9.10
CA SER A 187 1.47 6.89 -7.89
C SER A 187 2.38 8.09 -8.18
N GLY A 188 3.04 8.12 -9.34
CA GLY A 188 4.02 9.14 -9.72
C GLY A 188 5.43 8.91 -9.17
N LEU A 189 5.67 7.84 -8.40
CA LEU A 189 6.98 7.52 -7.83
C LEU A 189 7.86 6.65 -8.74
N ASP A 190 7.25 5.94 -9.68
CA ASP A 190 7.93 5.04 -10.61
C ASP A 190 8.99 5.76 -11.45
N THR A 191 8.61 6.88 -12.07
CA THR A 191 9.54 7.70 -12.87
C THR A 191 10.69 8.22 -12.00
N LEU A 192 10.40 8.55 -10.76
CA LEU A 192 11.31 9.20 -9.83
C LEU A 192 12.43 8.26 -9.36
N LEU A 193 12.07 7.01 -9.03
CA LEU A 193 13.03 5.96 -8.69
C LEU A 193 13.80 5.43 -9.91
N GLN A 194 13.18 5.38 -11.09
CA GLN A 194 13.86 4.92 -12.31
C GLN A 194 14.96 5.88 -12.77
N HIS A 195 14.76 7.18 -12.60
CA HIS A 195 15.72 8.20 -13.02
C HIS A 195 16.60 8.71 -11.87
N ASN A 196 16.47 8.13 -10.66
CA ASN A 196 17.19 8.53 -9.45
C ASN A 196 17.06 10.04 -9.12
N GLN A 197 15.92 10.66 -9.44
CA GLN A 197 15.70 12.12 -9.35
C GLN A 197 15.13 12.57 -7.98
N TRP A 198 15.62 12.01 -6.87
CA TRP A 198 15.21 12.40 -5.52
C TRP A 198 16.39 12.39 -4.55
N ASP A 199 16.32 13.27 -3.56
CA ASP A 199 17.32 13.38 -2.49
C ASP A 199 16.69 13.25 -1.09
N SER A 200 15.38 13.44 -0.97
CA SER A 200 14.72 13.55 0.33
C SER A 200 13.30 12.96 0.38
N ASP A 201 12.78 12.79 1.60
CA ASP A 201 11.36 12.47 1.82
C ASP A 201 10.42 13.53 1.21
N ALA A 202 10.87 14.79 1.09
CA ALA A 202 10.07 15.86 0.52
C ALA A 202 9.81 15.63 -0.97
N ASP A 203 10.83 15.17 -1.73
CA ASP A 203 10.70 14.89 -3.16
C ASP A 203 9.71 13.75 -3.41
N LEU A 204 9.86 12.66 -2.62
CA LEU A 204 8.96 11.51 -2.66
C LEU A 204 7.53 11.91 -2.28
N ALA A 205 7.37 12.68 -1.21
CA ALA A 205 6.07 13.17 -0.75
C ALA A 205 5.38 14.05 -1.80
N HIS A 206 6.10 15.02 -2.38
CA HIS A 206 5.55 15.94 -3.37
C HIS A 206 5.08 15.20 -4.63
N ALA A 207 5.88 14.28 -5.15
CA ALA A 207 5.50 13.53 -6.34
C ALA A 207 4.26 12.64 -6.10
N TRP A 208 4.22 11.97 -4.95
CA TRP A 208 3.08 11.12 -4.58
C TRP A 208 1.80 11.94 -4.35
N LEU A 209 1.91 13.08 -3.67
CA LEU A 209 0.81 14.03 -3.44
C LEU A 209 0.28 14.60 -4.75
N ALA A 210 1.17 15.09 -5.62
CA ALA A 210 0.80 15.65 -6.92
C ALA A 210 -0.03 14.67 -7.75
N ARG A 211 0.29 13.37 -7.68
CA ARG A 211 -0.49 12.34 -8.37
C ARG A 211 -1.77 11.95 -7.64
N GLY A 212 -1.87 12.13 -6.32
CA GLY A 212 -2.96 11.61 -5.48
C GLY A 212 -3.93 12.62 -4.88
N GLN A 213 -3.71 13.93 -5.09
CA GLN A 213 -4.44 15.01 -4.41
C GLN A 213 -5.82 15.36 -4.99
N HIS A 214 -6.61 14.36 -5.38
CA HIS A 214 -7.97 14.57 -5.90
C HIS A 214 -8.99 13.85 -5.05
N ALA A 215 -10.00 14.58 -4.56
CA ALA A 215 -11.06 14.04 -3.70
C ALA A 215 -12.19 13.39 -4.51
N TYR A 216 -12.74 12.33 -3.93
CA TYR A 216 -13.86 11.56 -4.46
C TYR A 216 -14.93 11.36 -3.38
N GLY A 217 -16.20 11.39 -3.77
CA GLY A 217 -17.34 11.21 -2.86
C GLY A 217 -18.67 11.31 -3.60
N GLN A 218 -19.76 11.54 -2.87
CA GLN A 218 -21.10 11.69 -3.47
C GLN A 218 -21.23 12.94 -4.35
N HIS A 219 -20.48 14.00 -4.03
CA HIS A 219 -20.52 15.29 -4.71
C HIS A 219 -19.18 15.69 -5.33
N ASP A 220 -18.21 14.78 -5.35
CA ASP A 220 -16.83 15.03 -5.76
C ASP A 220 -16.32 13.91 -6.67
N HIS A 221 -15.82 14.28 -7.84
CA HIS A 221 -15.40 13.36 -8.90
C HIS A 221 -13.99 13.67 -9.38
N GLY A 222 -13.07 13.91 -8.43
CA GLY A 222 -11.72 14.35 -8.69
C GLY A 222 -11.52 15.84 -8.43
N SER A 223 -12.20 16.38 -7.40
CA SER A 223 -12.04 17.77 -6.96
C SER A 223 -10.62 18.00 -6.44
N ASP A 224 -10.04 19.19 -6.67
CA ASP A 224 -8.71 19.50 -6.15
C ASP A 224 -8.70 19.45 -4.62
N ALA A 225 -7.84 18.60 -4.08
CA ALA A 225 -7.65 18.39 -2.66
C ALA A 225 -6.20 18.65 -2.23
N SER A 226 -5.47 19.47 -2.99
CA SER A 226 -4.10 19.93 -2.70
C SER A 226 -3.92 20.46 -1.28
N GLN A 227 -4.96 21.07 -0.69
CA GLN A 227 -4.92 21.53 0.70
C GLN A 227 -5.36 20.48 1.72
N MET A 228 -6.33 19.63 1.38
CA MET A 228 -6.97 18.72 2.33
C MET A 228 -6.21 17.42 2.49
N LEU A 229 -5.68 16.84 1.42
CA LEU A 229 -4.93 15.58 1.52
C LEU A 229 -3.72 15.71 2.46
N PRO A 230 -2.83 16.74 2.35
CA PRO A 230 -1.72 16.89 3.29
C PRO A 230 -2.16 17.02 4.75
N ARG A 231 -3.25 17.76 5.03
CA ARG A 231 -3.81 17.89 6.39
C ARG A 231 -4.25 16.55 6.97
N ARG A 232 -4.86 15.68 6.15
CA ARG A 232 -5.26 14.33 6.58
C ARG A 232 -4.03 13.45 6.85
N LEU A 233 -3.05 13.47 5.94
CA LEU A 233 -1.83 12.67 6.07
C LEU A 233 -1.01 13.03 7.31
N ALA A 234 -0.88 14.32 7.62
CA ALA A 234 -0.15 14.78 8.80
C ALA A 234 -0.68 14.21 10.13
N GLN A 235 -1.92 13.72 10.14
CA GLN A 235 -2.60 13.19 11.31
C GLN A 235 -2.74 11.66 11.33
N LEU A 236 -2.12 10.95 10.38
CA LEU A 236 -2.18 9.49 10.31
C LEU A 236 -1.27 8.82 11.35
N ASP A 237 -1.83 7.89 12.10
CA ASP A 237 -1.08 7.04 13.03
C ASP A 237 -0.54 5.79 12.34
N VAL A 238 -1.31 5.29 11.38
CA VAL A 238 -1.07 4.04 10.70
C VAL A 238 -1.16 4.22 9.19
N VAL A 239 -0.25 3.60 8.46
CA VAL A 239 -0.36 3.35 7.02
C VAL A 239 -0.50 1.84 6.80
N LEU A 240 -1.59 1.44 6.17
CA LEU A 240 -1.99 0.05 5.94
C LEU A 240 -2.11 -0.23 4.45
N GLN A 241 -1.61 -1.39 4.05
CA GLN A 241 -1.80 -1.99 2.74
C GLN A 241 -2.11 -3.47 2.92
N ASN A 242 -3.09 -3.97 2.17
CA ASN A 242 -3.45 -5.38 2.19
C ASN A 242 -2.92 -6.11 0.95
N GLN A 243 -2.68 -7.42 1.11
CA GLN A 243 -2.38 -8.37 0.05
C GLN A 243 -3.39 -9.51 0.10
N ASP A 244 -4.03 -9.77 -1.03
CA ASP A 244 -5.15 -10.70 -1.13
C ASP A 244 -4.82 -12.04 -1.82
N SER A 245 -3.60 -12.18 -2.32
CA SER A 245 -3.15 -13.34 -3.12
C SER A 245 -1.85 -13.95 -2.56
N ARG A 246 -1.55 -15.20 -2.95
CA ARG A 246 -0.27 -15.87 -2.65
C ARG A 246 0.64 -15.98 -3.88
N GLU A 247 0.11 -15.62 -5.04
CA GLU A 247 0.76 -15.70 -6.34
C GLU A 247 1.86 -14.64 -6.51
N HIS A 248 1.85 -13.57 -5.73
CA HIS A 248 2.90 -12.57 -5.65
C HIS A 248 3.04 -12.05 -4.21
N ASP A 249 4.17 -11.45 -3.86
CA ASP A 249 4.40 -10.79 -2.58
C ASP A 249 4.75 -9.29 -2.74
N LEU A 250 5.04 -8.60 -1.63
CA LEU A 250 5.38 -7.18 -1.62
C LEU A 250 6.61 -6.86 -2.48
N LEU A 251 7.56 -7.79 -2.58
CA LEU A 251 8.80 -7.64 -3.32
C LEU A 251 8.73 -8.32 -4.70
N ASP A 252 7.52 -8.54 -5.23
CA ASP A 252 7.25 -8.99 -6.61
C ASP A 252 6.46 -7.94 -7.44
N SER A 253 6.02 -6.83 -6.82
CA SER A 253 5.30 -5.76 -7.52
C SER A 253 5.64 -4.38 -6.98
N GLY A 254 6.02 -3.49 -7.88
CA GLY A 254 6.34 -2.10 -7.55
C GLY A 254 5.16 -1.29 -7.01
N ASP A 255 3.91 -1.69 -7.26
CA ASP A 255 2.73 -0.94 -6.82
C ASP A 255 2.65 -0.85 -5.29
N TYR A 256 3.15 -1.85 -4.57
CA TYR A 256 3.05 -1.88 -3.11
C TYR A 256 3.85 -0.77 -2.44
N TRP A 257 5.15 -0.65 -2.73
CA TRP A 257 5.97 0.42 -2.16
C TRP A 257 5.54 1.79 -2.71
N GLN A 258 5.03 1.85 -3.94
CA GLN A 258 4.51 3.08 -4.51
C GLN A 258 3.29 3.63 -3.77
N PHE A 259 2.32 2.77 -3.44
CA PHE A 259 1.11 3.19 -2.72
C PHE A 259 1.34 3.28 -1.22
N GLN A 260 1.80 2.20 -0.58
CA GLN A 260 2.02 2.13 0.85
C GLN A 260 3.21 2.99 1.27
N GLY A 261 4.34 2.82 0.58
CA GLY A 261 5.56 3.55 0.88
C GLY A 261 5.45 5.02 0.53
N GLY A 262 4.87 5.37 -0.62
CA GLY A 262 4.59 6.77 -0.95
C GLY A 262 3.73 7.47 0.09
N MET A 263 2.69 6.80 0.61
CA MET A 263 1.90 7.33 1.72
C MET A 263 2.74 7.46 3.00
N ALA A 264 3.57 6.47 3.32
CA ALA A 264 4.46 6.52 4.48
C ALA A 264 5.45 7.69 4.42
N ALA A 265 6.08 7.91 3.27
CA ALA A 265 7.00 9.03 3.04
C ALA A 265 6.27 10.38 3.15
N ALA A 266 5.07 10.50 2.57
CA ALA A 266 4.26 11.71 2.68
C ALA A 266 3.85 12.00 4.13
N VAL A 267 3.39 10.99 4.88
CA VAL A 267 3.06 11.16 6.31
C VAL A 267 4.30 11.57 7.09
N ARG A 268 5.44 10.90 6.88
CA ARG A 268 6.71 11.20 7.57
C ARG A 268 7.19 12.63 7.30
N HIS A 269 7.11 13.08 6.05
CA HIS A 269 7.46 14.44 5.67
C HIS A 269 6.53 15.48 6.32
N LEU A 270 5.21 15.27 6.24
CA LEU A 270 4.21 16.24 6.67
C LEU A 270 4.04 16.33 8.19
N SER A 271 4.23 15.20 8.90
CA SER A 271 4.05 15.12 10.35
C SER A 271 5.36 15.16 11.14
N GLY A 272 6.51 14.98 10.47
CA GLY A 272 7.82 14.84 11.12
C GLY A 272 8.02 13.51 11.86
N ARG A 273 7.05 12.58 11.81
CA ARG A 273 7.11 11.28 12.50
C ARG A 273 6.89 10.10 11.56
N GLN A 274 7.59 9.01 11.81
CA GLN A 274 7.33 7.74 11.12
C GLN A 274 5.98 7.17 11.59
N PRO A 275 4.98 6.96 10.71
CA PRO A 275 3.75 6.28 11.09
C PRO A 275 4.01 4.79 11.33
N ALA A 276 3.11 4.14 12.09
CA ALA A 276 3.10 2.68 12.18
C ALA A 276 2.77 2.10 10.80
N LEU A 277 3.60 1.17 10.32
CA LEU A 277 3.45 0.57 9.00
C LEU A 277 2.98 -0.87 9.16
N TYR A 278 1.78 -1.18 8.66
CA TYR A 278 1.20 -2.51 8.76
C TYR A 278 0.88 -3.11 7.40
N HIS A 279 1.02 -4.42 7.31
CA HIS A 279 0.65 -5.23 6.16
C HIS A 279 -0.46 -6.21 6.54
N GLY A 280 -1.60 -6.14 5.85
CA GLY A 280 -2.71 -7.07 6.01
C GLY A 280 -2.62 -8.24 5.02
N ASP A 281 -2.32 -9.42 5.51
CA ASP A 281 -2.28 -10.66 4.73
C ASP A 281 -3.69 -11.30 4.72
N HIS A 282 -4.40 -11.10 3.61
CA HIS A 282 -5.73 -11.65 3.31
C HIS A 282 -5.65 -12.85 2.34
N GLY A 283 -4.45 -13.35 2.06
CA GLY A 283 -4.22 -14.47 1.13
C GLY A 283 -4.80 -15.80 1.65
N ASN A 284 -4.98 -15.94 2.96
CA ASN A 284 -5.79 -17.00 3.57
C ASN A 284 -7.06 -16.40 4.21
N PRO A 285 -8.24 -16.48 3.55
CA PRO A 285 -9.48 -15.88 4.06
C PRO A 285 -9.92 -16.41 5.43
N ALA A 286 -9.52 -17.63 5.78
CA ALA A 286 -9.87 -18.23 7.07
C ALA A 286 -9.07 -17.62 8.23
N GLN A 287 -7.90 -17.03 7.95
CA GLN A 287 -6.98 -16.51 8.95
C GLN A 287 -6.31 -15.21 8.45
N PRO A 288 -7.04 -14.09 8.35
CA PRO A 288 -6.43 -12.80 8.04
C PRO A 288 -5.41 -12.44 9.13
N ARG A 289 -4.24 -11.92 8.72
CA ARG A 289 -3.15 -11.54 9.63
C ARG A 289 -2.74 -10.10 9.39
N VAL A 290 -2.35 -9.41 10.45
CA VAL A 290 -1.74 -8.08 10.36
C VAL A 290 -0.35 -8.16 10.97
N ARG A 291 0.67 -7.74 10.21
CA ARG A 291 2.07 -7.72 10.62
C ARG A 291 2.63 -6.32 10.51
N ALA A 292 3.68 -6.01 11.28
CA ALA A 292 4.49 -4.84 10.97
C ALA A 292 5.15 -5.02 9.60
N LEU A 293 5.27 -3.94 8.81
CA LEU A 293 5.82 -4.02 7.46
C LEU A 293 7.25 -4.62 7.47
N ARG A 294 8.08 -4.23 8.44
CA ARG A 294 9.42 -4.81 8.67
C ARG A 294 9.41 -6.33 8.83
N GLU A 295 8.37 -6.89 9.47
CA GLU A 295 8.25 -8.33 9.68
C GLU A 295 7.87 -9.05 8.38
N GLU A 296 6.99 -8.45 7.57
CA GLU A 296 6.62 -9.03 6.27
C GLU A 296 7.78 -8.95 5.28
N ILE A 297 8.52 -7.84 5.23
CA ILE A 297 9.74 -7.72 4.42
C ILE A 297 10.77 -8.77 4.85
N ALA A 298 11.04 -8.92 6.15
CA ALA A 298 11.95 -9.95 6.64
C ALA A 298 11.49 -11.37 6.27
N ARG A 299 10.20 -11.64 6.39
CA ARG A 299 9.59 -12.92 6.00
C ARG A 299 9.81 -13.19 4.53
N ILE A 300 9.54 -12.23 3.65
CA ILE A 300 9.68 -12.39 2.19
C ILE A 300 11.15 -12.57 1.80
N VAL A 301 12.07 -11.78 2.37
CA VAL A 301 13.51 -11.91 2.13
C VAL A 301 13.98 -13.34 2.41
N ARG A 302 13.54 -13.93 3.52
CA ARG A 302 13.91 -15.30 3.90
C ARG A 302 13.15 -16.37 3.13
N ALA A 303 11.83 -16.21 2.97
CA ALA A 303 10.98 -17.26 2.44
C ALA A 303 11.05 -17.38 0.91
N ARG A 304 11.42 -16.31 0.21
CA ARG A 304 11.37 -16.24 -1.25
C ARG A 304 12.64 -15.63 -1.86
N VAL A 305 13.00 -14.39 -1.54
CA VAL A 305 14.13 -13.67 -2.20
C VAL A 305 15.43 -14.48 -2.13
N THR A 306 15.80 -14.92 -0.93
CA THR A 306 17.07 -15.64 -0.69
C THR A 306 16.90 -17.14 -0.56
N ASN A 307 15.71 -17.66 -0.90
CA ASN A 307 15.41 -19.08 -0.80
C ASN A 307 15.97 -19.82 -2.03
N PRO A 308 16.87 -20.81 -1.85
CA PRO A 308 17.45 -21.56 -2.96
C PRO A 308 16.40 -22.17 -3.89
N LYS A 309 15.26 -22.64 -3.35
CA LYS A 309 14.18 -23.23 -4.17
C LYS A 309 13.57 -22.21 -5.14
N TRP A 310 13.44 -20.96 -4.72
CA TRP A 310 12.92 -19.90 -5.58
C TRP A 310 13.99 -19.45 -6.59
N ILE A 311 15.24 -19.28 -6.15
CA ILE A 311 16.36 -18.90 -7.00
C ILE A 311 16.56 -19.94 -8.13
N GLU A 312 16.70 -21.22 -7.79
CA GLU A 312 16.76 -22.32 -8.75
C GLU A 312 15.50 -22.40 -9.63
N GLY A 313 14.35 -22.02 -9.06
CA GLY A 313 13.08 -21.83 -9.76
C GLY A 313 13.20 -20.83 -10.90
N ALA A 314 13.57 -19.60 -10.57
CA ALA A 314 13.76 -18.51 -11.50
C ALA A 314 14.86 -18.84 -12.53
N MET A 315 15.96 -19.48 -12.12
CA MET A 315 17.06 -19.84 -13.02
C MET A 315 16.63 -20.76 -14.19
N ARG A 316 15.57 -21.56 -14.03
CA ARG A 316 15.01 -22.36 -15.14
C ARG A 316 14.33 -21.54 -16.24
N HIS A 317 14.13 -20.25 -16.02
CA HIS A 317 13.44 -19.34 -16.93
C HIS A 317 14.35 -18.29 -17.58
N GLY A 318 15.67 -18.51 -17.57
CA GLY A 318 16.65 -17.72 -18.32
C GLY A 318 16.52 -16.21 -18.11
N TYR A 319 16.41 -15.45 -19.20
CA TYR A 319 16.31 -13.98 -19.16
C TYR A 319 15.23 -13.46 -18.20
N LYS A 320 14.03 -14.08 -18.24
CA LYS A 320 12.90 -13.63 -17.42
C LYS A 320 13.11 -13.96 -15.94
N GLY A 321 13.75 -15.09 -15.63
CA GLY A 321 14.15 -15.42 -14.26
C GLY A 321 15.12 -14.41 -13.67
N ALA A 322 16.14 -14.02 -14.44
CA ALA A 322 17.09 -12.99 -14.05
C ALA A 322 16.43 -11.61 -13.88
N PHE A 323 15.47 -11.27 -14.74
CA PHE A 323 14.66 -10.05 -14.60
C PHE A 323 13.91 -10.01 -13.27
N GLU A 324 13.25 -11.10 -12.85
CA GLU A 324 12.51 -11.14 -11.57
C GLU A 324 13.44 -10.96 -10.36
N MET A 325 14.68 -11.44 -10.45
CA MET A 325 15.70 -11.20 -9.42
C MET A 325 16.06 -9.71 -9.31
N ALA A 326 16.32 -9.04 -10.44
CA ALA A 326 16.62 -7.60 -10.45
C ALA A 326 15.44 -6.77 -9.97
N ALA A 327 14.23 -7.05 -10.46
CA ALA A 327 13.01 -6.37 -10.04
C ALA A 327 12.77 -6.50 -8.53
N THR A 328 13.04 -7.68 -7.95
CA THR A 328 12.98 -7.88 -6.49
C THR A 328 13.89 -6.91 -5.73
N VAL A 329 15.13 -6.71 -6.20
CA VAL A 329 16.10 -5.80 -5.55
C VAL A 329 15.63 -4.36 -5.66
N ASP A 330 15.09 -3.96 -6.81
CA ASP A 330 14.48 -2.63 -7.00
C ASP A 330 13.30 -2.41 -6.07
N TYR A 331 12.43 -3.41 -5.86
CA TYR A 331 11.28 -3.28 -4.97
C TYR A 331 11.70 -3.25 -3.50
N LEU A 332 12.72 -4.01 -3.11
CA LEU A 332 13.30 -3.95 -1.77
C LEU A 332 13.85 -2.55 -1.49
N PHE A 333 14.61 -2.00 -2.44
CA PHE A 333 15.11 -0.63 -2.37
C PHE A 333 13.97 0.38 -2.30
N GLY A 334 12.92 0.24 -3.13
CA GLY A 334 11.78 1.15 -3.12
C GLY A 334 11.05 1.17 -1.78
N PHE A 335 10.91 0.01 -1.15
CA PHE A 335 10.40 -0.07 0.22
C PHE A 335 11.32 0.59 1.23
N ASP A 336 12.64 0.43 1.12
CA ASP A 336 13.52 1.06 2.11
C ASP A 336 13.57 2.58 1.95
N ALA A 337 13.69 3.06 0.71
CA ALA A 337 13.66 4.48 0.35
C ALA A 337 12.41 5.18 0.90
N THR A 338 11.26 4.52 0.84
CA THR A 338 9.98 5.13 1.23
C THR A 338 9.56 4.82 2.68
N CYS A 339 9.87 3.64 3.20
CA CYS A 339 9.38 3.16 4.51
C CYS A 339 10.47 3.04 5.59
N ARG A 340 11.77 2.95 5.23
CA ARG A 340 12.88 2.70 6.16
C ARG A 340 12.69 1.42 6.98
N VAL A 341 12.45 0.31 6.29
CA VAL A 341 12.05 -0.97 6.91
C VAL A 341 12.99 -2.12 6.57
N VAL A 342 14.01 -1.88 5.75
CA VAL A 342 15.01 -2.89 5.40
C VAL A 342 16.22 -2.70 6.31
N GLY A 343 16.67 -3.78 6.94
CA GLY A 343 17.88 -3.76 7.77
C GLY A 343 19.13 -4.14 6.97
N ASP A 344 20.29 -3.67 7.39
CA ASP A 344 21.59 -3.96 6.75
C ASP A 344 21.83 -5.46 6.51
N HIS A 345 21.46 -6.30 7.48
CA HIS A 345 21.58 -7.76 7.34
C HIS A 345 20.71 -8.33 6.21
N GLN A 346 19.60 -7.68 5.85
CA GLN A 346 18.75 -8.10 4.72
C GLN A 346 19.39 -7.73 3.40
N TYR A 347 20.00 -6.55 3.28
CA TYR A 347 20.80 -6.19 2.12
C TYR A 347 21.98 -7.14 1.93
N ALA A 348 22.70 -7.47 3.01
CA ALA A 348 23.77 -8.46 2.99
C ALA A 348 23.28 -9.83 2.47
N LEU A 349 22.16 -10.34 2.99
CA LEU A 349 21.59 -11.62 2.53
C LEU A 349 21.24 -11.61 1.03
N VAL A 350 20.72 -10.50 0.52
CA VAL A 350 20.37 -10.35 -0.90
C VAL A 350 21.62 -10.26 -1.77
N ALA A 351 22.61 -9.47 -1.34
CA ALA A 351 23.89 -9.37 -2.00
C ALA A 351 24.60 -10.73 -2.06
N ASP A 352 24.61 -11.47 -0.95
CA ASP A 352 25.16 -12.82 -0.87
C ASP A 352 24.48 -13.77 -1.86
N ALA A 353 23.14 -13.75 -1.90
CA ALA A 353 22.37 -14.67 -2.74
C ALA A 353 22.50 -14.39 -4.24
N TYR A 354 22.57 -13.12 -4.64
CA TYR A 354 22.49 -12.72 -6.05
C TYR A 354 23.82 -12.30 -6.66
N ALA A 355 24.65 -11.56 -5.91
CA ALA A 355 25.92 -11.04 -6.40
C ALA A 355 27.10 -11.93 -6.00
N PHE A 356 27.18 -12.39 -4.75
CA PHE A 356 28.35 -13.13 -4.26
C PHE A 356 28.26 -14.64 -4.44
N ASN A 357 27.06 -15.20 -4.60
CA ASN A 357 26.92 -16.59 -5.01
C ASN A 357 27.37 -16.79 -6.47
N ASP A 358 28.43 -17.58 -6.66
CA ASP A 358 29.04 -17.80 -7.97
C ASP A 358 28.06 -18.37 -9.01
N ALA A 359 27.18 -19.29 -8.61
CA ALA A 359 26.23 -19.91 -9.52
C ALA A 359 25.13 -18.93 -9.96
N THR A 360 24.57 -18.17 -9.01
CA THR A 360 23.58 -17.13 -9.33
C THR A 360 24.19 -16.03 -10.18
N ARG A 361 25.39 -15.55 -9.84
CA ARG A 361 26.10 -14.51 -10.60
C ARG A 361 26.42 -14.97 -12.01
N ALA A 362 26.94 -16.20 -12.19
CA ALA A 362 27.21 -16.76 -13.50
C ALA A 362 25.94 -16.89 -14.35
N PHE A 363 24.82 -17.29 -13.74
CA PHE A 363 23.52 -17.33 -14.40
C PHE A 363 23.05 -15.94 -14.85
N LEU A 364 23.07 -14.94 -13.96
CA LEU A 364 22.67 -13.58 -14.28
C LEU A 364 23.54 -13.04 -15.42
N GLN A 365 24.86 -13.20 -15.33
CA GLN A 365 25.81 -12.79 -16.36
C GLN A 365 25.52 -13.42 -17.73
N ALA A 366 25.16 -14.71 -17.77
CA ALA A 366 24.95 -15.44 -19.01
C ALA A 366 23.58 -15.16 -19.64
N HIS A 367 22.53 -15.02 -18.82
CA HIS A 367 21.15 -14.97 -19.30
C HIS A 367 20.54 -13.57 -19.36
N ASN A 368 21.01 -12.64 -18.53
CA ASN A 368 20.58 -11.24 -18.55
C ASN A 368 21.65 -10.37 -17.84
N PRO A 369 22.76 -10.04 -18.51
CA PRO A 369 23.82 -9.27 -17.87
C PRO A 369 23.35 -7.89 -17.41
N GLN A 370 22.39 -7.27 -18.10
CA GLN A 370 21.78 -6.00 -17.63
C GLN A 370 21.13 -6.16 -16.26
N ALA A 371 20.44 -7.27 -15.98
CA ALA A 371 19.88 -7.53 -14.66
C ALA A 371 20.96 -7.64 -13.57
N LEU A 372 22.14 -8.18 -13.88
CA LEU A 372 23.27 -8.18 -12.95
C LEU A 372 23.77 -6.75 -12.69
N ALA A 373 23.93 -5.95 -13.75
CA ALA A 373 24.30 -4.54 -13.63
C ALA A 373 23.31 -3.77 -12.75
N ASP A 374 22.01 -3.97 -12.96
CA ASP A 374 20.94 -3.31 -12.20
C ASP A 374 20.98 -3.71 -10.71
N ILE A 375 21.18 -4.99 -10.41
CA ILE A 375 21.33 -5.49 -9.02
C ILE A 375 22.53 -4.83 -8.33
N LEU A 376 23.70 -4.82 -8.99
CA LEU A 376 24.91 -4.24 -8.43
C LEU A 376 24.78 -2.72 -8.25
N ALA A 377 24.21 -2.03 -9.24
CA ALA A 377 23.94 -0.59 -9.17
C ALA A 377 23.00 -0.27 -8.01
N ARG A 378 21.90 -1.01 -7.85
CA ARG A 378 20.91 -0.74 -6.80
C ARG A 378 21.43 -1.02 -5.39
N LEU A 379 22.21 -2.08 -5.20
CA LEU A 379 22.86 -2.35 -3.90
C LEU A 379 23.88 -1.26 -3.55
N ARG A 380 24.67 -0.80 -4.51
CA ARG A 380 25.61 0.31 -4.32
C ARG A 380 24.88 1.63 -4.07
N GLU A 381 23.75 1.86 -4.72
CA GLU A 381 22.92 3.05 -4.47
C GLU A 381 22.32 3.03 -3.07
N ALA A 382 21.88 1.88 -2.56
CA ALA A 382 21.43 1.75 -1.19
C ALA A 382 22.51 2.17 -0.18
N ILE A 383 23.78 1.79 -0.44
CA ILE A 383 24.93 2.24 0.36
C ILE A 383 25.15 3.75 0.23
N ALA A 384 25.19 4.26 -1.01
CA ALA A 384 25.46 5.67 -1.28
C ALA A 384 24.41 6.61 -0.65
N ARG A 385 23.15 6.16 -0.56
CA ARG A 385 22.04 6.89 0.05
C ARG A 385 21.91 6.67 1.56
N GLY A 386 22.76 5.85 2.18
CA GLY A 386 22.68 5.51 3.60
C GLY A 386 21.46 4.67 3.98
N LEU A 387 20.84 4.00 3.01
CA LEU A 387 19.79 2.99 3.24
C LEU A 387 20.42 1.71 3.81
N TRP A 388 21.52 1.26 3.20
CA TRP A 388 22.41 0.27 3.79
C TRP A 388 23.52 0.99 4.56
N GLN A 389 23.39 1.04 5.90
CA GLN A 389 24.19 1.93 6.76
C GLN A 389 25.55 1.36 7.11
N GLN A 390 25.63 0.05 7.39
CA GLN A 390 26.86 -0.65 7.78
C GLN A 390 27.19 -1.77 6.79
N PRO A 391 27.62 -1.44 5.56
CA PRO A 391 27.98 -2.44 4.56
C PRO A 391 29.32 -3.14 4.85
N GLY A 392 30.21 -2.56 5.65
CA GLY A 392 31.54 -3.15 5.88
C GLY A 392 32.26 -3.44 4.56
N ASP A 393 32.81 -4.64 4.42
CA ASP A 393 33.55 -5.08 3.23
C ASP A 393 32.68 -5.18 1.96
N TYR A 394 31.35 -5.30 2.11
CA TYR A 394 30.42 -5.40 0.97
C TYR A 394 30.52 -4.20 0.04
N ALA A 395 30.81 -2.99 0.57
CA ALA A 395 30.91 -1.78 -0.25
C ALA A 395 32.04 -1.88 -1.29
N ALA A 396 33.23 -2.30 -0.86
CA ALA A 396 34.38 -2.48 -1.74
C ALA A 396 34.14 -3.66 -2.70
N GLN A 397 33.63 -4.78 -2.19
CA GLN A 397 33.39 -5.99 -3.00
C GLN A 397 32.34 -5.77 -4.11
N LEU A 398 31.25 -5.05 -3.81
CA LEU A 398 30.25 -4.68 -4.82
C LEU A 398 30.82 -3.73 -5.88
N HIS A 399 31.72 -2.83 -5.50
CA HIS A 399 32.40 -1.94 -6.44
C HIS A 399 33.29 -2.72 -7.41
N GLU A 400 34.12 -3.64 -6.91
CA GLU A 400 34.97 -4.51 -7.71
C GLU A 400 34.16 -5.41 -8.66
N LEU A 401 33.05 -5.99 -8.16
CA LEU A 401 32.16 -6.81 -9.00
C LEU A 401 31.50 -5.98 -10.12
N ALA A 402 31.11 -4.73 -9.84
CA ALA A 402 30.54 -3.85 -10.85
C ALA A 402 31.56 -3.51 -11.93
N LEU A 403 32.79 -3.15 -11.57
CA LEU A 403 33.88 -2.88 -12.52
C LEU A 403 34.17 -4.09 -13.41
N ALA A 404 34.32 -5.27 -12.81
CA ALA A 404 34.57 -6.51 -13.55
C ALA A 404 33.40 -6.88 -14.49
N HIS A 405 32.17 -6.53 -14.12
CA HIS A 405 31.00 -6.73 -14.98
C HIS A 405 31.00 -5.76 -16.16
N ASP A 406 31.27 -4.47 -15.92
CA ASP A 406 31.32 -3.43 -16.95
C ASP A 406 32.43 -3.71 -17.97
N GLU A 407 33.63 -4.07 -17.52
CA GLU A 407 34.74 -4.48 -18.39
C GLU A 407 34.35 -5.63 -19.32
N ARG A 408 33.57 -6.60 -18.81
CA ARG A 408 33.09 -7.74 -19.59
C ARG A 408 32.03 -7.33 -20.61
N MET A 409 31.14 -6.41 -20.23
CA MET A 409 30.09 -5.90 -21.11
C MET A 409 30.67 -5.07 -22.26
N GLU A 410 31.69 -4.25 -21.99
CA GLU A 410 32.38 -3.47 -23.01
C GLU A 410 33.34 -4.32 -23.86
N GLY A 411 34.03 -5.29 -23.25
CA GLY A 411 34.97 -6.18 -23.92
C GLY A 411 34.33 -7.26 -24.81
N GLY A 412 33.10 -7.67 -24.52
CA GLY A 412 32.33 -8.67 -25.29
C GLY A 412 31.70 -8.15 -26.59
N GLY A 413 31.81 -6.85 -26.88
CA GLY A 413 31.27 -6.20 -28.08
C GLY A 413 32.23 -6.11 -29.27
N ARG A 414 33.34 -6.85 -29.29
CA ARG A 414 34.31 -6.89 -30.41
C ARG A 414 34.30 -8.21 -31.15
#